data_AF-A0A291W4R0-F1
#
_entry.id   AF-A0A291W4R0-F1
#
_cell.length_a   1.000
_cell.length_b   1.000
_cell.length_c   1.000
_cell.angle_alpha   90.00
_cell.angle_beta   90.00
_cell.angle_gamma   90.00
#
_symmetry.space_group_name_H-M   'P 1'
#
loop_
_entity.id
_entity.type
_entity.pdbx_description
1 polymer ?
#
loop_
_entity_poly.entity_id
_entity_poly.type
_entity_poly.pdbx_seq_one_letter_code
_entity_poly.pdbx_strand_id
1 'polypeptide(L)'
;MPPDWGYCPEVAQRGNALILPNVAAKPRFNVNPVVERLGIQAYVGAPLIHTMSKDQSLVLGTVCFVGTTPMPWESRHRSRALIWDYVRRVLPSRT
;
A
#
# COMPACT_ATOMS: atom_id res chain seq x y z
N MET A 1 11.44 -3.58 14.14
CA MET A 1 9.96 -3.55 14.16
C MET A 1 9.46 -4.88 13.61
N PRO A 2 8.51 -5.56 14.28
CA PRO A 2 7.89 -6.76 13.73
C PRO A 2 7.25 -6.51 12.35
N PRO A 3 7.29 -7.48 11.41
CA PRO A 3 6.79 -7.29 10.05
C PRO A 3 5.30 -6.95 9.98
N ASP A 4 4.51 -7.49 10.91
CA ASP A 4 3.05 -7.34 11.03
C ASP A 4 2.59 -5.96 11.51
N TRP A 5 3.52 -5.10 11.93
CA TRP A 5 3.21 -3.71 12.30
C TRP A 5 3.05 -2.82 11.06
N GLY A 6 3.67 -3.18 9.94
CA GLY A 6 3.52 -2.43 8.69
C GLY A 6 2.17 -2.69 8.00
N TYR A 7 1.83 -1.84 7.03
CA TYR A 7 0.66 -2.05 6.17
C TYR A 7 1.00 -2.79 4.87
N CYS A 8 2.28 -2.86 4.50
CA CYS A 8 2.76 -3.58 3.32
C CYS A 8 2.40 -5.09 3.33
N PRO A 9 2.51 -5.82 4.46
CA PRO A 9 2.10 -7.22 4.49
C PRO A 9 0.65 -7.44 4.08
N GLU A 10 -0.26 -6.52 4.43
CA GLU A 10 -1.66 -6.60 4.02
C GLU A 10 -1.82 -6.50 2.50
N VAL A 11 -1.10 -5.56 1.86
CA VAL A 11 -1.10 -5.40 0.39
C VAL A 11 -0.52 -6.65 -0.27
N ALA A 12 0.57 -7.19 0.27
CA ALA A 12 1.22 -8.38 -0.25
C ALA A 12 0.31 -9.62 -0.17
N GLN A 13 -0.32 -9.84 0.98
CA GLN A 13 -1.20 -10.99 1.22
C GLN A 13 -2.45 -10.97 0.34
N ARG A 14 -3.04 -9.80 0.12
CA ARG A 14 -4.30 -9.68 -0.63
C ARG A 14 -4.12 -9.44 -2.14
N GLY A 15 -2.90 -9.15 -2.59
CA GLY A 15 -2.59 -8.89 -3.99
C GLY A 15 -3.30 -7.68 -4.62
N ASN A 16 -3.77 -6.70 -3.83
CA ASN A 16 -4.44 -5.51 -4.36
C ASN A 16 -4.17 -4.25 -3.50
N ALA A 17 -4.44 -3.07 -4.05
CA ALA A 17 -4.01 -1.80 -3.46
C ALA A 17 -4.73 -1.43 -2.14
N LEU A 18 -4.00 -1.06 -1.10
CA LEU A 18 -4.51 -0.52 0.17
C LEU A 18 -4.47 1.00 0.16
N ILE A 19 -5.58 1.65 0.52
CA ILE A 19 -5.63 3.11 0.62
C ILE A 19 -6.32 3.47 1.92
N LEU A 20 -5.55 4.10 2.81
CA LEU A 20 -5.95 4.56 4.12
C LEU A 20 -5.66 6.07 4.21
N PRO A 21 -6.63 6.93 3.84
CA PRO A 21 -6.48 8.38 4.01
C PRO A 21 -6.32 8.77 5.47
N ASN A 22 -6.95 8.02 6.37
CA ASN A 22 -6.74 8.08 7.81
C ASN A 22 -6.70 6.63 8.34
N VAL A 23 -5.55 6.20 8.88
CA VAL A 23 -5.38 4.84 9.42
C VAL A 23 -6.22 4.62 10.70
N ALA A 24 -6.39 5.65 11.53
CA ALA A 24 -7.19 5.60 12.75
C ALA A 24 -8.70 5.42 12.45
N ALA A 25 -9.15 5.84 11.27
CA ALA A 25 -10.53 5.65 10.83
C ALA A 25 -10.87 4.21 10.40
N LYS A 26 -9.89 3.29 10.39
CA LYS A 26 -10.12 1.89 10.08
C LYS A 26 -9.99 1.02 11.34
N PRO A 27 -11.07 0.34 11.78
CA PRO A 27 -11.06 -0.48 13.00
C PRO A 27 -9.95 -1.54 13.05
N ARG A 28 -9.55 -2.06 11.89
CA ARG A 28 -8.44 -3.04 11.80
C ARG A 28 -7.07 -2.43 12.10
N PHE A 29 -6.90 -1.13 11.93
CA PHE A 29 -5.60 -0.44 11.95
C PHE A 29 -5.48 0.65 13.03
N ASN A 30 -6.57 0.97 13.71
CA ASN A 30 -6.61 2.06 14.69
C ASN A 30 -5.76 1.82 15.94
N VAL A 31 -5.44 0.57 16.26
CA VAL A 31 -4.56 0.17 17.37
C VAL A 31 -3.17 -0.28 16.89
N ASN A 32 -2.80 0.03 15.65
CA ASN A 32 -1.50 -0.36 15.12
C ASN A 32 -0.38 0.47 15.79
N PRO A 33 0.65 -0.17 16.41
CA PRO A 33 1.74 0.54 17.09
C PRO A 33 2.49 1.57 16.25
N VAL A 34 2.46 1.47 14.91
CA VAL A 34 3.11 2.45 14.02
C VAL A 34 2.46 3.82 14.04
N VAL A 35 1.19 3.91 14.46
CA VAL A 35 0.48 5.20 14.60
C VAL A 35 1.15 6.04 15.68
N GLU A 36 1.39 5.44 16.86
CA GLU A 36 2.03 6.13 17.97
C GLU A 36 3.55 6.23 17.78
N ARG A 37 4.21 5.13 17.38
CA ARG A 37 5.68 5.06 17.37
C ARG A 37 6.32 5.78 16.18
N LEU A 38 5.64 5.84 15.04
CA LEU A 38 6.15 6.44 13.80
C LEU A 38 5.30 7.63 13.34
N GLY A 39 4.21 7.96 14.06
CA GLY A 39 3.32 9.06 13.70
C GLY A 39 2.55 8.83 12.40
N ILE A 40 2.45 7.59 11.90
CA ILE A 40 1.82 7.31 10.60
C ILE A 40 0.31 7.51 10.71
N GLN A 41 -0.22 8.42 9.90
CA GLN A 41 -1.65 8.75 9.82
C GLN A 41 -2.28 8.39 8.47
N ALA A 42 -1.48 8.24 7.42
CA ALA A 42 -1.94 7.89 6.08
C ALA A 42 -1.08 6.80 5.44
N TYR A 43 -1.69 5.94 4.62
CA TYR A 43 -1.00 4.90 3.86
C TYR A 43 -1.63 4.68 2.49
N VAL A 44 -0.79 4.54 1.46
CA VAL A 44 -1.19 4.10 0.12
C VAL A 44 -0.20 3.04 -0.32
N GLY A 45 -0.65 1.86 -0.68
CA GLY A 45 0.22 0.79 -1.16
C GLY A 45 -0.38 0.05 -2.34
N ALA A 46 0.47 -0.41 -3.25
CA ALA A 46 0.11 -1.28 -4.36
C ALA A 46 1.12 -2.44 -4.47
N PRO A 47 0.65 -3.64 -4.87
CA PRO A 47 1.52 -4.79 -5.01
C PRO A 47 2.42 -4.65 -6.24
N LEU A 48 3.65 -5.13 -6.12
CA LEU A 48 4.54 -5.37 -7.24
C LEU A 48 4.31 -6.79 -7.74
N ILE A 49 3.55 -6.94 -8.82
CA ILE A 49 3.15 -8.25 -9.36
C ILE A 49 4.03 -8.59 -10.56
N HIS A 50 4.67 -9.75 -10.48
CA HIS A 50 5.35 -10.36 -11.61
C HIS A 50 4.44 -11.43 -12.23
N THR A 51 3.98 -11.17 -13.44
CA THR A 51 3.22 -12.14 -14.23
C THR A 51 4.20 -13.08 -14.93
N MET A 52 4.14 -14.36 -14.58
CA MET A 52 5.00 -15.41 -15.14
C MET A 52 4.32 -16.10 -16.34
N SER A 53 3.00 -16.26 -16.28
CA SER A 53 2.17 -16.80 -17.36
C SER A 53 0.77 -16.18 -17.29
N LYS A 54 -0.13 -16.58 -18.19
CA LYS A 54 -1.51 -16.08 -18.22
C LYS A 54 -2.24 -16.28 -16.89
N ASP A 55 -1.97 -17.40 -16.21
CA ASP A 55 -2.68 -17.80 -14.98
C ASP A 55 -1.76 -17.80 -13.74
N GLN A 56 -0.46 -17.56 -13.91
CA GLN A 56 0.52 -17.55 -12.82
C GLN A 56 1.10 -16.16 -12.59
N SER A 57 0.87 -15.62 -11.40
CA SER A 57 1.42 -14.35 -10.95
C SER A 57 2.01 -14.49 -9.55
N LEU A 58 3.10 -13.78 -9.31
CA LEU A 58 3.78 -13.73 -8.01
C LEU A 58 3.82 -12.29 -7.50
N VAL A 59 3.42 -12.09 -6.24
CA VAL A 59 3.62 -10.79 -5.57
C VAL A 59 5.07 -10.74 -5.07
N LEU A 60 5.90 -9.90 -5.69
CA LEU A 60 7.31 -9.71 -5.30
C LEU A 60 7.46 -8.82 -4.06
N GLY A 61 6.47 -7.98 -3.80
CA GLY A 61 6.50 -7.01 -2.72
C GLY A 61 5.48 -5.90 -2.93
N THR A 62 5.76 -4.72 -2.39
CA THR A 62 4.84 -3.59 -2.45
C THR A 62 5.61 -2.30 -2.64
N VAL A 63 5.03 -1.35 -3.37
CA VAL A 63 5.40 0.06 -3.23
C VAL A 63 4.36 0.76 -2.37
N CYS A 64 4.81 1.65 -1.47
CA CYS A 64 3.90 2.43 -0.66
C CYS A 64 4.37 3.86 -0.41
N PHE A 65 3.39 4.73 -0.16
CA PHE A 65 3.54 6.03 0.46
C PHE A 65 2.99 5.95 1.89
N VAL A 66 3.72 6.54 2.84
CA VAL A 66 3.31 6.75 4.23
C VAL A 66 3.30 8.25 4.52
N GLY A 67 2.27 8.72 5.21
CA GLY A 67 2.14 10.12 5.61
C GLY A 67 1.93 10.25 7.11
N THR A 68 2.51 11.28 7.71
CA THR A 68 2.30 11.63 9.13
C THR A 68 1.09 12.53 9.35
N THR A 69 0.41 12.93 8.27
CA THR A 69 -0.85 13.64 8.28
C THR A 69 -1.91 12.85 7.50
N PRO A 70 -3.20 12.95 7.89
CA PRO A 70 -4.27 12.35 7.11
C PRO A 70 -4.33 12.96 5.70
N MET A 71 -4.61 12.14 4.70
CA MET A 71 -4.87 12.63 3.35
C MET A 71 -6.33 13.09 3.23
N PRO A 72 -6.61 14.15 2.45
CA PRO A 72 -7.98 14.51 2.08
C PRO A 72 -8.67 13.31 1.42
N TRP A 73 -9.92 13.05 1.78
CA TRP A 73 -10.67 11.90 1.26
C TRP A 73 -10.82 11.94 -0.27
N GLU A 74 -10.90 13.14 -0.83
CA GLU A 74 -10.99 13.45 -2.26
C GLU A 74 -9.73 13.00 -3.00
N SER A 75 -8.58 12.95 -2.31
CA SER A 75 -7.31 12.51 -2.88
C SER A 75 -7.22 11.00 -3.03
N ARG A 76 -8.12 10.21 -2.42
CA ARG A 76 -8.06 8.74 -2.40
C ARG A 76 -7.91 8.13 -3.80
N HIS A 77 -8.74 8.56 -4.75
CA HIS A 77 -8.72 8.04 -6.11
C HIS A 77 -7.47 8.47 -6.88
N ARG A 78 -7.02 9.73 -6.70
CA ARG A 78 -5.78 10.22 -7.29
C ARG A 78 -4.56 9.49 -6.75
N SER A 79 -4.47 9.29 -5.44
CA SER A 79 -3.37 8.53 -4.83
C SER A 79 -3.31 7.09 -5.33
N ARG A 80 -4.46 6.46 -5.59
CA ARG A 80 -4.51 5.15 -6.27
C ARG A 80 -3.88 5.21 -7.66
N ALA A 81 -4.26 6.19 -8.47
CA ALA A 81 -3.73 6.32 -9.83
C ALA A 81 -2.21 6.53 -9.81
N LEU A 82 -1.73 7.42 -8.92
CA LEU A 82 -0.31 7.72 -8.78
C LEU A 82 0.51 6.51 -8.31
N ILE A 83 0.03 5.73 -7.35
CA ILE A 83 0.78 4.56 -6.88
C ILE A 83 0.86 3.49 -7.97
N TRP A 84 -0.19 3.31 -8.78
CA TRP A 84 -0.16 2.38 -9.91
C TRP A 84 0.74 2.86 -11.05
N ASP A 85 0.78 4.16 -11.31
CA ASP A 85 1.74 4.74 -12.25
C ASP A 85 3.18 4.47 -11.81
N TYR A 86 3.47 4.60 -10.51
CA TYR A 86 4.77 4.27 -9.97
C TYR A 86 5.08 2.76 -10.05
N VAL A 87 4.12 1.87 -9.77
CA VAL A 87 4.30 0.41 -9.95
C VAL A 87 4.74 0.09 -11.38
N ARG A 88 4.10 0.69 -12.40
CA ARG A 88 4.46 0.47 -13.81
C ARG A 88 5.87 0.95 -14.15
N ARG A 89 6.37 1.98 -13.46
CA ARG A 89 7.75 2.47 -13.62
C ARG A 89 8.77 1.53 -12.97
N VAL A 90 8.43 0.91 -11.84
CA VAL A 90 9.33 -0.01 -11.11
C VAL A 90 9.38 -1.40 -11.74
N LEU A 91 8.24 -1.89 -12.20
CA LEU A 91 8.12 -3.14 -12.96
C LEU A 91 7.65 -2.82 -14.37
N PRO A 92 8.54 -2.34 -15.26
CA PRO A 92 8.18 -2.19 -16.66
C PRO A 92 7.80 -3.56 -17.20
N SER A 93 6.64 -3.62 -17.87
CA SER A 93 6.22 -4.81 -18.62
C SER A 93 7.37 -5.23 -19.53
N ARG A 94 7.90 -6.44 -19.37
CA ARG A 94 8.73 -7.03 -20.43
C ARG A 94 7.79 -7.27 -21.62
N THR A 95 7.93 -6.45 -22.66
CA THR A 95 7.41 -6.77 -24.00
C THR A 95 8.04 -8.05 -24.51
#